data_AF-A0A3P8W842-F1
#
_entry.id   AF-A0A3P8W842-F1
#
_cell.length_a   1.000
_cell.length_b   1.000
_cell.length_c   1.000
_cell.angle_alpha   90.00
_cell.angle_beta   90.00
_cell.angle_gamma   90.00
#
_symmetry.space_group_name_H-M   'P 1'
#
loop_
_entity.id
_entity.type
_entity.pdbx_description
1 polymer ?
#
loop_
_entity_poly.entity_id
_entity_poly.type
_entity_poly.pdbx_seq_one_letter_code
_entity_poly.pdbx_strand_id
1 'polypeptide(L)'
;MLSSVPTGIRSLFFMLTPNESSFKTVEEVPEYVHQATPYFAGLILLEVLVGLLKSGELVVPISDGITSLSMGIVSKLPFLLIKSLELTAYVFVWDRYHLVELPWDSAWTWWFTFLGVDLGYYWVHRFSHGTNYTHYSIIVSTRELITSIHYYRHLWKRSRTYKAFGNKILTFLNGPSWTPGKPRLGDHTANPKVTGKEVAYNPSWSLFLQVYVVLHFLLVLGTYVHLFETKMMVSQLTVLGMIGYILLTLTSLGFIIDQRPSAAMLEMLRCVVMMTLQNFGHVKSPLPSLTVPMEGGSTILWSIGQHIWTHRS
;
A
#
# COMPACT_ATOMS: atom_id res chain seq x y z
N MET A 1 -30.55 -2.49 2.53
CA MET A 1 -31.14 -3.27 1.41
C MET A 1 -30.03 -4.10 0.77
N LEU A 2 -30.23 -5.41 0.59
CA LEU A 2 -29.33 -6.23 -0.22
C LEU A 2 -29.44 -5.76 -1.67
N SER A 3 -28.36 -5.23 -2.24
CA SER A 3 -28.30 -4.87 -3.66
C SER A 3 -28.63 -6.11 -4.50
N SER A 4 -29.62 -6.01 -5.38
CA SER A 4 -29.91 -7.11 -6.30
C SER A 4 -28.68 -7.37 -7.19
N VAL A 5 -28.40 -8.64 -7.53
CA VAL A 5 -27.28 -9.01 -8.41
C VAL A 5 -27.24 -8.18 -9.70
N PRO A 6 -28.38 -7.89 -10.38
CA PRO A 6 -28.40 -6.98 -11.52
C PRO A 6 -27.91 -5.57 -11.22
N THR A 7 -28.28 -5.01 -10.06
CA THR A 7 -27.83 -3.67 -9.63
C THR A 7 -26.32 -3.65 -9.39
N GLY A 8 -25.78 -4.67 -8.75
CA GLY A 8 -24.33 -4.76 -8.50
C GLY A 8 -23.51 -4.97 -9.75
N ILE A 9 -23.99 -5.73 -10.74
CA ILE A 9 -23.30 -5.84 -12.04
C ILE A 9 -23.33 -4.50 -12.80
N ARG A 10 -24.48 -3.81 -12.81
CA ARG A 10 -24.61 -2.49 -13.45
C ARG A 10 -23.69 -1.45 -12.80
N SER A 11 -23.49 -1.52 -11.48
CA SER A 11 -22.61 -0.58 -10.78
C SER A 11 -21.15 -0.72 -11.21
N LEU A 12 -20.67 -1.94 -11.50
CA LEU A 12 -19.31 -2.17 -12.01
C LEU A 12 -19.03 -1.44 -13.33
N PHE A 13 -20.05 -1.31 -14.19
CA PHE A 13 -19.95 -0.67 -15.50
C PHE A 13 -20.47 0.77 -15.51
N PHE A 14 -20.62 1.40 -14.33
CA PHE A 14 -21.16 2.76 -14.19
C PHE A 14 -22.54 2.94 -14.85
N MET A 15 -23.37 1.89 -14.88
CA MET A 15 -24.71 1.89 -15.49
C MET A 15 -25.83 2.17 -14.48
N LEU A 16 -25.52 2.77 -13.33
CA LEU A 16 -26.52 3.21 -12.35
C LEU A 16 -26.98 4.63 -12.66
N THR A 17 -28.27 4.87 -12.53
CA THR A 17 -28.82 6.22 -12.67
C THR A 17 -28.58 7.04 -11.40
N PRO A 18 -28.58 8.39 -11.47
CA PRO A 18 -28.47 9.24 -10.28
C PRO A 18 -29.54 8.95 -9.23
N ASN A 19 -30.75 8.58 -9.65
CA ASN A 19 -31.85 8.25 -8.75
C ASN A 19 -31.63 6.94 -7.97
N GLU A 20 -30.81 6.02 -8.50
CA GLU A 20 -30.45 4.75 -7.84
C GLU A 20 -29.21 4.86 -6.94
N SER A 21 -28.45 5.96 -7.06
CA SER A 21 -27.14 6.14 -6.40
C SER A 21 -27.06 7.37 -5.48
N SER A 22 -28.13 8.18 -5.43
CA SER A 22 -28.25 9.34 -4.54
C SER A 22 -29.11 9.00 -3.33
N PHE A 23 -28.60 9.32 -2.14
CA PHE A 23 -29.26 9.05 -0.86
C PHE A 23 -29.49 10.36 -0.10
N LYS A 24 -30.54 10.43 0.70
CA LYS A 24 -30.87 11.66 1.44
C LYS A 24 -30.08 11.76 2.74
N THR A 25 -29.78 10.64 3.38
CA THR A 25 -29.02 10.59 4.63
C THR A 25 -27.83 9.64 4.51
N VAL A 26 -26.81 9.82 5.36
CA VAL A 26 -25.56 9.03 5.30
C VAL A 26 -25.82 7.58 5.68
N GLU A 27 -26.79 7.32 6.55
CA GLU A 27 -27.17 5.98 7.01
C GLU A 27 -27.80 5.14 5.90
N GLU A 28 -28.37 5.78 4.88
CA GLU A 28 -28.90 5.12 3.69
C GLU A 28 -27.81 4.77 2.66
N VAL A 29 -26.62 5.39 2.77
CA VAL A 29 -25.51 5.16 1.83
C VAL A 29 -24.98 3.75 2.04
N PRO A 30 -25.02 2.88 1.01
CA PRO A 30 -24.53 1.53 1.13
C PRO A 30 -23.01 1.49 1.30
N GLU A 31 -22.51 0.47 2.00
CA GLU A 31 -21.08 0.18 2.05
C GLU A 31 -20.60 -0.39 0.70
N TYR A 32 -20.32 0.49 -0.26
CA TYR A 32 -19.94 0.12 -1.63
C TYR A 32 -18.74 -0.83 -1.69
N VAL A 33 -17.78 -0.67 -0.77
CA VAL A 33 -16.60 -1.55 -0.70
C VAL A 33 -17.01 -2.99 -0.42
N HIS A 34 -17.91 -3.19 0.55
CA HIS A 34 -18.40 -4.52 0.92
C HIS A 34 -19.24 -5.13 -0.22
N GLN A 35 -20.03 -4.31 -0.91
CA GLN A 35 -20.81 -4.75 -2.07
C GLN A 35 -19.93 -5.10 -3.28
N ALA A 36 -18.83 -4.39 -3.51
CA ALA A 36 -17.93 -4.62 -4.65
C ALA A 36 -16.99 -5.82 -4.46
N THR A 37 -16.64 -6.13 -3.20
CA THR A 37 -15.71 -7.22 -2.83
C THR A 37 -16.03 -8.58 -3.48
N PRO A 38 -17.28 -9.10 -3.46
CA PRO A 38 -17.60 -10.39 -4.08
C PRO A 38 -17.43 -10.39 -5.60
N TYR A 39 -17.76 -9.28 -6.28
CA TYR A 39 -17.56 -9.16 -7.72
C TYR A 39 -16.08 -9.13 -8.10
N PHE A 40 -15.27 -8.38 -7.34
CA PHE A 40 -13.83 -8.33 -7.52
C PHE A 40 -13.19 -9.72 -7.33
N ALA A 41 -13.56 -10.43 -6.26
CA ALA A 41 -13.10 -11.80 -6.03
C ALA A 41 -13.56 -12.76 -7.14
N GLY A 42 -14.80 -12.62 -7.61
CA GLY A 42 -15.35 -13.39 -8.72
C GLY A 42 -14.60 -13.16 -10.03
N LEU A 43 -14.23 -11.92 -10.34
CA LEU A 43 -13.45 -11.58 -11.54
C LEU A 43 -12.02 -12.14 -11.47
N ILE A 44 -11.37 -12.12 -10.30
CA ILE A 44 -10.07 -12.78 -10.10
C ILE A 44 -10.19 -14.28 -10.35
N LEU A 45 -11.21 -14.93 -9.78
CA LEU A 45 -11.43 -16.36 -9.99
C LEU A 45 -11.72 -16.68 -11.45
N LEU A 46 -12.49 -15.83 -12.13
CA LEU A 46 -12.79 -15.96 -13.55
C LEU A 46 -11.52 -15.83 -14.40
N GLU A 47 -10.65 -14.85 -14.11
CA GLU A 47 -9.37 -14.67 -14.79
C GLU A 47 -8.48 -15.91 -14.64
N VAL A 48 -8.36 -16.44 -13.41
CA VAL A 48 -7.61 -17.68 -13.13
C VAL A 48 -8.20 -18.86 -13.89
N LEU A 49 -9.52 -19.03 -13.88
CA LEU A 49 -10.21 -20.14 -14.55
C LEU A 49 -10.06 -20.06 -16.07
N VAL A 50 -10.32 -18.89 -16.68
CA VAL A 50 -10.15 -18.68 -18.12
C VAL A 50 -8.69 -18.87 -18.53
N GLY A 51 -7.75 -18.42 -17.70
CA GLY A 51 -6.33 -18.65 -17.90
C GLY A 51 -5.98 -20.13 -17.94
N LEU A 52 -6.39 -20.89 -16.92
CA LEU A 52 -6.18 -22.33 -16.86
C LEU A 52 -6.82 -23.06 -18.05
N LEU A 53 -8.02 -22.66 -18.48
CA LEU A 53 -8.68 -23.27 -19.63
C LEU A 53 -8.00 -22.97 -20.97
N LYS A 54 -7.39 -21.78 -21.12
CA LYS A 54 -6.81 -21.34 -22.40
C LYS A 54 -5.35 -21.75 -22.56
N SER A 55 -4.54 -21.63 -21.50
CA SER A 55 -3.10 -21.90 -21.55
C SER A 55 -2.68 -23.17 -20.82
N GLY A 56 -3.54 -23.79 -20.01
CA GLY A 56 -3.16 -24.93 -19.15
C GLY A 56 -2.27 -24.53 -17.96
N GLU A 57 -1.89 -23.26 -17.88
CA GLU A 57 -1.05 -22.67 -16.84
C GLU A 57 -1.75 -21.45 -16.22
N LEU A 58 -1.34 -21.09 -15.00
CA LEU A 58 -1.79 -19.87 -14.33
C LEU A 58 -1.33 -18.65 -15.13
N VAL A 59 -2.27 -17.81 -15.56
CA VAL A 59 -1.97 -16.54 -16.28
C VAL A 59 -1.20 -15.56 -15.40
N VAL A 60 -1.42 -15.60 -14.08
CA VAL A 60 -0.74 -14.74 -13.11
C VAL A 60 0.11 -15.60 -12.18
N PRO A 61 1.45 -15.40 -12.14
CA PRO A 61 2.30 -16.06 -11.17
C PRO A 61 1.84 -15.77 -9.73
N ILE A 62 1.97 -16.74 -8.83
CA ILE A 62 1.60 -16.57 -7.41
C ILE A 62 2.33 -15.37 -6.80
N SER A 63 3.60 -15.15 -7.17
CA SER A 63 4.39 -13.98 -6.76
C SER A 63 3.71 -12.66 -7.11
N ASP A 64 3.14 -12.56 -8.30
CA ASP A 64 2.55 -11.34 -8.84
C ASP A 64 1.18 -11.10 -8.23
N GLY A 65 0.39 -12.16 -8.01
CA GLY A 65 -0.87 -12.08 -7.29
C GLY A 65 -0.69 -11.61 -5.85
N ILE A 66 0.26 -12.21 -5.12
CA ILE A 66 0.59 -11.81 -3.75
C ILE A 66 1.13 -10.39 -3.71
N THR A 67 2.03 -10.02 -4.62
CA THR A 67 2.59 -8.67 -4.68
C THR A 67 1.49 -7.65 -4.97
N SER A 68 0.60 -7.91 -5.92
CA SER A 68 -0.48 -7.00 -6.30
C SER A 68 -1.48 -6.79 -5.17
N LEU A 69 -1.90 -7.87 -4.49
CA LEU A 69 -2.79 -7.75 -3.33
C LEU A 69 -2.09 -7.07 -2.15
N SER A 70 -0.80 -7.35 -1.94
CA SER A 70 0.02 -6.66 -0.94
C SER A 70 0.04 -5.16 -1.21
N MET A 71 0.24 -4.72 -2.46
CA MET A 71 0.16 -3.31 -2.85
C MET A 71 -1.19 -2.69 -2.52
N GLY A 72 -2.28 -3.43 -2.76
CA GLY A 72 -3.63 -3.04 -2.35
C GLY A 72 -3.74 -2.79 -0.85
N ILE A 73 -3.28 -3.75 -0.03
CA ILE A 73 -3.23 -3.62 1.44
C ILE A 73 -2.42 -2.38 1.85
N VAL A 74 -1.17 -2.27 1.36
CA VAL A 74 -0.29 -1.19 1.81
C VAL A 74 -0.78 0.19 1.36
N SER A 75 -1.46 0.30 0.22
CA SER A 75 -2.06 1.57 -0.22
C SER A 75 -3.10 2.13 0.75
N LYS A 76 -3.72 1.27 1.58
CA LYS A 76 -4.79 1.67 2.52
C LYS A 76 -4.27 1.99 3.93
N LEU A 77 -3.16 1.39 4.35
CA LEU A 77 -2.62 1.57 5.71
C LEU A 77 -2.28 3.03 6.07
N PRO A 78 -1.69 3.86 5.18
CA PRO A 78 -1.39 5.25 5.52
C PRO A 78 -2.63 6.07 5.81
N PHE A 79 -3.76 5.79 5.15
CA PHE A 79 -5.02 6.48 5.43
C PHE A 79 -5.52 6.23 6.85
N LEU A 80 -5.24 5.06 7.44
CA LEU A 80 -5.59 4.79 8.84
C LEU A 80 -4.83 5.70 9.82
N LEU A 81 -3.57 6.02 9.54
CA LEU A 81 -2.75 6.87 10.39
C LEU A 81 -2.99 8.36 10.11
N ILE A 82 -3.03 8.72 8.83
CA ILE A 82 -3.15 10.10 8.39
C ILE A 82 -4.52 10.66 8.75
N LYS A 83 -5.61 9.88 8.63
CA LYS A 83 -6.95 10.39 8.96
C LYS A 83 -7.08 10.77 10.44
N SER A 84 -6.46 10.03 11.35
CA SER A 84 -6.41 10.38 12.78
C SER A 84 -5.63 11.68 13.02
N LEU A 85 -4.47 11.82 12.37
CA LEU A 85 -3.66 13.04 12.47
C LEU A 85 -4.35 14.24 11.84
N GLU A 86 -4.98 14.06 10.68
CA GLU A 86 -5.73 15.08 9.94
C GLU A 86 -6.90 15.60 10.79
N LEU A 87 -7.69 14.70 11.38
CA LEU A 87 -8.80 15.08 12.26
C LEU A 87 -8.29 15.80 13.52
N THR A 88 -7.23 15.30 14.15
CA THR A 88 -6.66 15.93 15.34
C THR A 88 -6.10 17.31 15.03
N ALA A 89 -5.39 17.46 13.91
CA ALA A 89 -4.87 18.73 13.44
C ALA A 89 -6.01 19.70 13.09
N TYR A 90 -7.07 19.21 12.44
CA TYR A 90 -8.27 19.99 12.16
C TYR A 90 -8.89 20.54 13.44
N VAL A 91 -9.15 19.68 14.44
CA VAL A 91 -9.73 20.10 15.73
C VAL A 91 -8.82 21.10 16.44
N PHE A 92 -7.51 20.84 16.48
CA PHE A 92 -6.55 21.76 17.11
C PHE A 92 -6.53 23.14 16.45
N VAL A 93 -6.58 23.18 15.12
CA VAL A 93 -6.61 24.45 14.37
C VAL A 93 -7.95 25.13 14.56
N TRP A 94 -9.05 24.38 14.52
CA TRP A 94 -10.39 24.89 14.76
C TRP A 94 -10.48 25.54 16.13
N ASP A 95 -10.13 24.84 17.20
CA ASP A 95 -10.29 25.34 18.57
C ASP A 95 -9.44 26.58 18.89
N ARG A 96 -8.27 26.75 18.24
CA ARG A 96 -7.34 27.87 18.54
C ARG A 96 -7.31 28.99 17.52
N TYR A 97 -7.62 28.71 16.26
CA TYR A 97 -7.36 29.62 15.14
C TYR A 97 -8.56 29.81 14.22
N HIS A 98 -9.76 29.29 14.54
CA HIS A 98 -10.95 29.68 13.79
C HIS A 98 -11.17 31.20 13.96
N LEU A 99 -11.32 31.91 12.85
CA LEU A 99 -11.47 33.36 12.85
C LEU A 99 -12.96 33.76 12.79
N VAL A 100 -13.72 33.03 11.98
CA VAL A 100 -15.13 33.30 11.70
C VAL A 100 -15.84 31.98 11.54
N GLU A 101 -16.96 31.81 12.25
CA GLU A 101 -17.88 30.70 12.03
C GLU A 101 -18.83 31.07 10.90
N LEU A 102 -18.76 30.30 9.81
CA LEU A 102 -19.65 30.50 8.67
C LEU A 102 -20.97 29.74 8.91
N PRO A 103 -22.14 30.38 8.72
CA PRO A 103 -23.44 29.74 8.90
C PRO A 103 -23.63 28.59 7.91
N TRP A 104 -23.98 27.41 8.41
CA TRP A 104 -24.11 26.18 7.62
C TRP A 104 -25.32 26.20 6.66
N ASP A 105 -26.32 27.02 6.96
CA ASP A 105 -27.57 27.20 6.22
C ASP A 105 -27.47 28.26 5.10
N SER A 106 -26.33 28.97 5.00
CA SER A 106 -26.10 29.95 3.95
C SER A 106 -25.50 29.32 2.69
N ALA A 107 -26.14 29.54 1.54
CA ALA A 107 -25.62 29.10 0.25
C ALA A 107 -24.23 29.68 -0.06
N TRP A 108 -23.94 30.90 0.43
CA TRP A 108 -22.62 31.53 0.24
C TRP A 108 -21.51 30.77 0.94
N THR A 109 -21.76 30.20 2.13
CA THR A 109 -20.79 29.36 2.85
C THR A 109 -20.34 28.19 1.98
N TRP A 110 -21.28 27.53 1.31
CA TRP A 110 -20.99 26.41 0.42
C TRP A 110 -20.25 26.82 -0.84
N TRP A 111 -20.63 27.96 -1.46
CA TRP A 111 -19.89 28.50 -2.60
C TRP A 111 -18.45 28.89 -2.26
N PHE A 112 -18.23 29.56 -1.13
CA PHE A 112 -16.88 29.88 -0.67
C PHE A 112 -16.06 28.64 -0.32
N THR A 113 -16.68 27.65 0.34
CA THR A 113 -16.00 26.39 0.67
C THR A 113 -15.65 25.62 -0.59
N PHE A 114 -16.56 25.54 -1.57
CA PHE A 114 -16.33 24.90 -2.85
C PHE A 114 -15.13 25.53 -3.58
N LEU A 115 -15.13 26.85 -3.76
CA LEU A 115 -14.04 27.56 -4.43
C LEU A 115 -12.72 27.47 -3.66
N GLY A 116 -12.78 27.57 -2.32
CA GLY A 116 -11.60 27.48 -1.46
C GLY A 116 -10.94 26.11 -1.50
N VAL A 117 -11.75 25.04 -1.42
CA VAL A 117 -11.27 23.65 -1.51
C VAL A 117 -10.72 23.36 -2.90
N ASP A 118 -11.41 23.77 -3.97
CA ASP A 118 -10.96 23.57 -5.34
C ASP A 118 -9.64 24.30 -5.62
N LEU A 119 -9.53 25.57 -5.21
CA LEU A 119 -8.31 26.35 -5.34
C LEU A 119 -7.16 25.75 -4.50
N GLY A 120 -7.42 25.36 -3.26
CA GLY A 120 -6.43 24.73 -2.39
C GLY A 120 -5.92 23.41 -2.98
N TYR A 121 -6.83 22.57 -3.46
CA TYR A 121 -6.49 21.32 -4.14
C TYR A 121 -5.67 21.58 -5.40
N TYR A 122 -6.08 22.53 -6.24
CA TYR A 122 -5.35 22.93 -7.44
C TYR A 122 -3.91 23.36 -7.13
N TRP A 123 -3.72 24.18 -6.09
CA TRP A 123 -2.39 24.64 -5.69
C TRP A 123 -1.52 23.47 -5.22
N VAL A 124 -2.02 22.62 -4.33
CA VAL A 124 -1.30 21.43 -3.85
C VAL A 124 -0.95 20.50 -5.02
N HIS A 125 -1.92 20.21 -5.89
CA HIS A 125 -1.74 19.39 -7.09
C HIS A 125 -0.69 20.00 -8.02
N ARG A 126 -0.74 21.31 -8.26
CA ARG A 126 0.22 22.03 -9.11
C ARG A 126 1.61 22.07 -8.52
N PHE A 127 1.77 22.25 -7.20
CA PHE A 127 3.08 22.16 -6.54
C PHE A 127 3.65 20.74 -6.57
N SER A 128 2.80 19.73 -6.41
CA SER A 128 3.17 18.31 -6.50
C SER A 128 3.72 17.93 -7.88
N HIS A 129 3.16 18.48 -8.96
CA HIS A 129 3.74 18.34 -10.31
C HIS A 129 4.93 19.28 -10.59
N GLY A 130 4.91 20.47 -9.98
CA GLY A 130 5.88 21.54 -10.21
C GLY A 130 7.22 21.34 -9.50
N THR A 131 7.26 20.57 -8.43
CA THR A 131 8.49 20.01 -7.85
C THR A 131 8.54 18.55 -8.31
N ASN A 132 9.69 17.92 -8.54
CA ASN A 132 9.73 16.50 -8.92
C ASN A 132 9.35 15.56 -7.75
N TYR A 133 8.44 16.00 -6.87
CA TYR A 133 7.75 15.19 -5.88
C TYR A 133 6.54 14.53 -6.53
N THR A 134 6.77 13.78 -7.60
CA THR A 134 5.75 12.94 -8.27
C THR A 134 5.22 11.81 -7.37
N HIS A 135 5.54 11.82 -6.08
CA HIS A 135 5.31 10.75 -5.10
C HIS A 135 4.45 11.19 -3.90
N TYR A 136 3.59 12.20 -4.04
CA TYR A 136 2.48 12.39 -3.09
C TYR A 136 1.29 11.45 -3.32
N SER A 137 1.39 10.50 -4.26
CA SER A 137 0.66 9.25 -4.12
C SER A 137 1.33 8.46 -3.00
N ILE A 138 0.82 8.64 -1.78
CA ILE A 138 1.13 7.82 -0.61
C ILE A 138 0.63 6.39 -0.92
N ILE A 139 1.40 5.68 -1.73
CA ILE A 139 1.38 4.23 -1.83
C ILE A 139 2.70 3.86 -1.18
N VAL A 140 2.66 3.80 0.15
CA VAL A 140 3.71 3.11 0.88
C VAL A 140 3.70 1.70 0.33
N SER A 141 4.82 1.24 -0.20
CA SER A 141 5.12 -0.16 -0.40
C SER A 141 6.54 -0.29 0.06
N THR A 142 6.89 -1.34 0.78
CA THR A 142 8.26 -1.45 1.33
C THR A 142 9.31 -1.56 0.22
N ARG A 143 8.94 -2.05 -0.97
CA ARG A 143 9.77 -1.97 -2.17
C ARG A 143 9.89 -0.55 -2.70
N GLU A 144 8.78 0.18 -2.79
CA GLU A 144 8.76 1.60 -3.19
C GLU A 144 9.49 2.51 -2.18
N LEU A 145 9.45 2.18 -0.89
CA LEU A 145 10.13 2.91 0.17
C LEU A 145 11.63 2.64 0.12
N ILE A 146 12.02 1.39 -0.13
CA ILE A 146 13.42 1.02 -0.37
C ILE A 146 13.93 1.70 -1.65
N THR A 147 13.22 1.62 -2.78
CA THR A 147 13.63 2.31 -4.03
C THR A 147 13.64 3.82 -3.86
N SER A 148 12.65 4.40 -3.18
CA SER A 148 12.61 5.83 -2.83
C SER A 148 13.80 6.21 -1.96
N ILE A 149 14.11 5.46 -0.89
CA ILE A 149 15.28 5.70 -0.05
C ILE A 149 16.57 5.56 -0.86
N HIS A 150 16.68 4.55 -1.73
CA HIS A 150 17.83 4.38 -2.62
C HIS A 150 17.99 5.57 -3.56
N TYR A 151 16.88 6.06 -4.12
CA TYR A 151 16.82 7.23 -4.97
C TYR A 151 17.23 8.50 -4.21
N TYR A 152 16.67 8.77 -3.03
CA TYR A 152 17.04 9.92 -2.20
C TYR A 152 18.48 9.83 -1.71
N ARG A 153 18.98 8.63 -1.36
CA ARG A 153 20.39 8.41 -1.01
C ARG A 153 21.30 8.68 -2.20
N HIS A 154 20.88 8.29 -3.41
CA HIS A 154 21.59 8.61 -4.64
C HIS A 154 21.60 10.12 -4.92
N LEU A 155 20.46 10.79 -4.85
CA LEU A 155 20.35 12.25 -4.97
C LEU A 155 21.21 12.97 -3.92
N TRP A 156 21.21 12.49 -2.68
CA TRP A 156 22.02 13.06 -1.61
C TRP A 156 23.51 12.94 -1.90
N LYS A 157 23.99 11.75 -2.28
CA LYS A 157 25.38 11.54 -2.71
C LYS A 157 25.75 12.45 -3.88
N ARG A 158 24.85 12.59 -4.86
CA ARG A 158 25.03 13.46 -6.03
C ARG A 158 25.04 14.94 -5.68
N SER A 159 24.18 15.40 -4.77
CA SER A 159 24.17 16.79 -4.32
C SER A 159 25.50 17.19 -3.67
N ARG A 160 26.20 16.23 -3.03
CA ARG A 160 27.52 16.44 -2.43
C ARG A 160 28.65 16.56 -3.45
N THR A 161 28.46 16.12 -4.71
CA THR A 161 29.50 16.27 -5.75
C THR A 161 29.50 17.66 -6.40
N TYR A 162 28.40 18.40 -6.31
CA TYR A 162 28.32 19.76 -6.87
C TYR A 162 28.92 20.82 -5.93
N LYS A 163 29.77 21.69 -6.48
CA LYS A 163 30.43 22.77 -5.72
C LYS A 163 29.47 23.92 -5.36
N ALA A 164 28.66 24.38 -6.31
CA ALA A 164 27.75 25.50 -6.10
C ALA A 164 26.52 25.10 -5.27
N PHE A 165 26.18 25.91 -4.26
CA PHE A 165 25.04 25.66 -3.36
C PHE A 165 23.71 25.58 -4.12
N GLY A 166 23.49 26.46 -5.10
CA GLY A 166 22.29 26.44 -5.95
C GLY A 166 22.10 25.11 -6.68
N ASN A 167 23.20 24.51 -7.18
CA ASN A 167 23.14 23.22 -7.86
C ASN A 167 22.81 22.06 -6.91
N LYS A 168 23.15 22.19 -5.62
CA LYS A 168 22.75 21.20 -4.60
C LYS A 168 21.24 21.20 -4.40
N ILE A 169 20.64 22.39 -4.26
CA ILE A 169 19.18 22.53 -4.11
C ILE A 169 18.45 22.12 -5.39
N LEU A 170 18.92 22.58 -6.55
CA LEU A 170 18.34 22.23 -7.85
C LEU A 170 18.35 20.72 -8.11
N THR A 171 19.27 19.96 -7.52
CA THR A 171 19.29 18.49 -7.62
C THR A 171 18.04 17.84 -7.01
N PHE A 172 17.44 18.44 -5.98
CA PHE A 172 16.22 17.92 -5.34
C PHE A 172 14.94 18.47 -5.98
N LEU A 173 15.00 19.67 -6.56
CA LEU A 173 13.84 20.32 -7.17
C LEU A 173 13.61 19.88 -8.63
N ASN A 174 14.69 19.59 -9.35
CA ASN A 174 14.67 19.23 -10.77
C ASN A 174 14.58 17.72 -10.98
N GLY A 175 14.39 17.31 -12.23
CA GLY A 175 14.09 15.93 -12.59
C GLY A 175 15.24 14.97 -12.26
N PRO A 176 14.96 13.65 -12.16
CA PRO A 176 15.97 12.64 -11.81
C PRO A 176 17.22 12.68 -12.70
N SER A 177 17.03 13.03 -13.98
CA SER A 177 18.11 13.12 -14.98
C SER A 177 18.79 14.50 -15.05
N TRP A 178 18.47 15.44 -14.16
CA TRP A 178 19.00 16.81 -14.19
C TRP A 178 20.49 16.88 -13.83
N THR A 179 21.26 17.67 -14.59
CA THR A 179 22.65 18.05 -14.30
C THR A 179 22.82 19.55 -14.49
N PRO A 180 23.80 20.20 -13.84
CA PRO A 180 24.08 21.61 -14.06
C PRO A 180 24.28 21.90 -15.56
N GLY A 181 23.49 22.81 -16.11
CA GLY A 181 23.50 23.16 -17.54
C GLY A 181 22.50 22.41 -18.41
N LYS A 182 21.80 21.37 -17.90
CA LYS A 182 20.71 20.69 -18.62
C LYS A 182 19.32 21.26 -18.27
N PRO A 183 18.31 21.06 -19.14
CA PRO A 183 16.92 21.43 -18.88
C PRO A 183 16.39 20.79 -17.59
N ARG A 184 15.38 21.42 -16.97
CA ARG A 184 14.78 21.02 -15.69
C ARG A 184 14.43 19.53 -15.60
N LEU A 185 13.92 18.91 -16.67
CA LEU A 185 13.52 17.50 -16.70
C LEU A 185 14.67 16.53 -17.06
N GLY A 186 15.87 17.07 -17.30
CA GLY A 186 16.99 16.35 -17.87
C GLY A 186 16.85 16.17 -19.37
N ASP A 187 17.60 15.22 -19.91
CA ASP A 187 17.63 14.92 -21.34
C ASP A 187 16.99 13.54 -21.57
N HIS A 188 15.79 13.54 -22.15
CA HIS A 188 15.01 12.32 -22.39
C HIS A 188 15.55 11.49 -23.55
N THR A 189 16.45 12.03 -24.38
CA THR A 189 17.06 11.29 -25.50
C THR A 189 18.00 10.18 -25.02
N ALA A 190 18.52 10.31 -23.79
CA ALA A 190 19.41 9.33 -23.16
C ALA A 190 18.67 8.19 -22.43
N ASN A 191 17.33 8.23 -22.37
CA ASN A 191 16.58 7.16 -21.73
C ASN A 191 16.66 5.88 -22.57
N PRO A 192 16.85 4.70 -21.95
CA PRO A 192 16.84 3.44 -22.69
C PRO A 192 15.51 3.27 -23.41
N LYS A 193 15.55 2.96 -24.72
CA LYS A 193 14.35 2.74 -25.51
C LYS A 193 13.75 1.39 -25.10
N VAL A 194 12.48 1.40 -24.69
CA VAL A 194 11.74 0.17 -24.35
C VAL A 194 11.65 -0.69 -25.61
N THR A 195 12.36 -1.83 -25.59
CA THR A 195 12.51 -2.72 -26.76
C THR A 195 11.37 -3.74 -26.88
N GLY A 196 10.48 -3.83 -25.89
CA GLY A 196 9.37 -4.79 -25.84
C GLY A 196 9.82 -6.25 -25.69
N LYS A 197 11.13 -6.49 -25.54
CA LYS A 197 11.75 -7.82 -25.37
C LYS A 197 12.12 -8.12 -23.92
N GLU A 198 11.70 -7.28 -22.98
CA GLU A 198 11.97 -7.48 -21.56
C GLU A 198 11.13 -8.66 -21.05
N VAL A 199 11.80 -9.66 -20.50
CA VAL A 199 11.15 -10.84 -19.93
C VAL A 199 10.63 -10.47 -18.54
N ALA A 200 9.37 -10.78 -18.28
CA ALA A 200 8.78 -10.56 -16.96
C ALA A 200 9.55 -11.34 -15.88
N TYR A 201 9.81 -10.68 -14.76
CA TYR A 201 10.50 -11.30 -13.63
C TYR A 201 9.59 -12.34 -12.96
N ASN A 202 9.97 -13.62 -13.05
CA ASN A 202 9.23 -14.72 -12.44
C ASN A 202 10.20 -15.73 -11.81
N PRO A 203 10.53 -15.60 -10.50
CA PRO A 203 11.50 -16.47 -9.85
C PRO A 203 10.93 -17.90 -9.68
N SER A 204 11.74 -18.92 -9.99
CA SER A 204 11.40 -20.31 -9.71
C SER A 204 11.69 -20.67 -8.25
N TRP A 205 10.71 -21.22 -7.54
CA TRP A 205 10.75 -21.48 -6.10
C TRP A 205 9.96 -22.74 -5.76
N SER A 206 10.34 -23.43 -4.67
CA SER A 206 9.80 -24.76 -4.33
C SER A 206 8.33 -24.69 -3.89
N LEU A 207 7.59 -25.78 -4.12
CA LEU A 207 6.18 -25.89 -3.73
C LEU A 207 5.97 -25.69 -2.23
N PHE A 208 6.92 -26.13 -1.39
CA PHE A 208 6.90 -25.89 0.05
C PHE A 208 6.92 -24.39 0.37
N LEU A 209 7.77 -23.62 -0.31
CA LEU A 209 7.89 -22.18 -0.10
C LEU A 209 6.65 -21.44 -0.61
N GLN A 210 6.06 -21.89 -1.71
CA GLN A 210 4.80 -21.36 -2.22
C GLN A 210 3.67 -21.56 -1.21
N VAL A 211 3.48 -22.77 -0.69
CA VAL A 211 2.46 -23.07 0.33
C VAL A 211 2.70 -22.23 1.59
N TYR A 212 3.96 -22.14 2.05
CA TYR A 212 4.32 -21.32 3.21
C TYR A 212 3.91 -19.86 3.02
N VAL A 213 4.31 -19.24 1.90
CA VAL A 213 4.04 -17.83 1.63
C VAL A 213 2.55 -17.57 1.44
N VAL A 214 1.82 -18.46 0.76
CA VAL A 214 0.36 -18.34 0.59
C VAL A 214 -0.36 -18.41 1.94
N LEU A 215 -0.01 -19.37 2.81
CA LEU A 215 -0.62 -19.50 4.13
C LEU A 215 -0.38 -18.26 5.00
N HIS A 216 0.85 -17.77 5.07
CA HIS A 216 1.18 -16.57 5.85
C HIS A 216 0.58 -15.30 5.24
N PHE A 217 0.44 -15.26 3.91
CA PHE A 217 -0.27 -14.19 3.23
C PHE A 217 -1.76 -14.15 3.60
N LEU A 218 -2.43 -15.30 3.66
CA LEU A 218 -3.83 -15.38 4.10
C LEU A 218 -3.99 -14.97 5.58
N LEU A 219 -3.03 -15.32 6.45
CA LEU A 219 -3.03 -14.89 7.85
C LEU A 219 -2.89 -13.37 8.00
N VAL A 220 -1.98 -12.74 7.25
CA VAL A 220 -1.84 -11.27 7.30
C VAL A 220 -3.04 -10.57 6.68
N LEU A 221 -3.66 -11.15 5.63
CA LEU A 221 -4.90 -10.63 5.07
C LEU A 221 -6.04 -10.67 6.09
N GLY A 222 -6.17 -11.75 6.86
CA GLY A 222 -7.12 -11.84 7.97
C GLY A 222 -6.86 -10.79 9.06
N THR A 223 -5.59 -10.58 9.41
CA THR A 223 -5.19 -9.53 10.37
C THR A 223 -5.51 -8.13 9.87
N TYR A 224 -5.33 -7.87 8.57
CA TYR A 224 -5.69 -6.62 7.92
C TYR A 224 -7.20 -6.37 7.97
N VAL A 225 -8.02 -7.36 7.63
CA VAL A 225 -9.49 -7.23 7.73
C VAL A 225 -9.92 -6.95 9.17
N HIS A 226 -9.37 -7.70 10.14
CA HIS A 226 -9.64 -7.50 11.55
C HIS A 226 -9.26 -6.09 12.04
N LEU A 227 -8.13 -5.54 11.60
CA LEU A 227 -7.72 -4.17 11.90
C LEU A 227 -8.76 -3.16 11.37
N PHE A 228 -9.25 -3.34 10.15
CA PHE A 228 -10.26 -2.44 9.58
C PHE A 228 -11.61 -2.49 10.30
N GLU A 229 -12.01 -3.66 10.80
CA GLU A 229 -13.25 -3.82 11.57
C GLU A 229 -13.12 -3.24 12.98
N THR A 230 -11.96 -3.42 13.63
CA THR A 230 -11.77 -3.07 15.04
C THR A 230 -11.12 -1.71 15.28
N LYS A 231 -10.68 -1.00 14.23
CA LYS A 231 -9.93 0.28 14.32
C LYS A 231 -10.55 1.34 15.24
N MET A 232 -11.88 1.34 15.41
CA MET A 232 -12.58 2.30 16.27
C MET A 232 -12.61 1.91 17.75
N MET A 233 -12.28 0.65 18.07
CA MET A 233 -12.39 0.05 19.40
C MET A 233 -11.03 -0.18 20.07
N VAL A 234 -9.94 -0.15 19.30
CA VAL A 234 -8.58 -0.39 19.78
C VAL A 234 -7.78 0.91 19.93
N SER A 235 -6.78 0.91 20.81
CA SER A 235 -5.93 2.09 21.02
C SER A 235 -5.13 2.45 19.75
N GLN A 236 -4.81 3.73 19.57
CA GLN A 236 -3.99 4.19 18.44
C GLN A 236 -2.60 3.52 18.41
N LEU A 237 -2.04 3.20 19.59
CA LEU A 237 -0.77 2.47 19.69
C LEU A 237 -0.90 1.03 19.18
N THR A 238 -2.00 0.35 19.51
CA THR A 238 -2.31 -0.99 19.01
C THR A 238 -2.49 -0.99 17.50
N VAL A 239 -3.21 0.01 16.96
CA VAL A 239 -3.37 0.21 15.50
C VAL A 239 -2.01 0.37 14.83
N LEU A 240 -1.14 1.23 15.37
CA LEU A 240 0.20 1.44 14.83
C LEU A 240 1.04 0.16 14.88
N GLY A 241 0.97 -0.59 15.98
CA GLY A 241 1.65 -1.88 16.12
C GLY A 241 1.17 -2.92 15.10
N MET A 242 -0.14 -3.02 14.88
CA MET A 242 -0.72 -3.91 13.85
C MET A 242 -0.32 -3.50 12.44
N ILE A 243 -0.33 -2.21 12.12
CA ILE A 243 0.15 -1.69 10.83
C ILE A 243 1.63 -2.04 10.64
N GLY A 244 2.45 -1.84 11.66
CA GLY A 244 3.86 -2.21 11.66
C GLY A 244 4.06 -3.71 11.40
N TYR A 245 3.26 -4.56 12.04
CA TYR A 245 3.30 -6.01 11.84
C TYR A 245 2.89 -6.43 10.43
N ILE A 246 1.81 -5.84 9.89
CA ILE A 246 1.37 -6.11 8.51
C ILE A 246 2.49 -5.73 7.53
N LEU A 247 3.07 -4.54 7.67
CA LEU A 247 4.18 -4.08 6.83
C LEU A 247 5.40 -5.00 6.94
N LEU A 248 5.78 -5.40 8.15
CA LEU A 248 6.90 -6.31 8.40
C LEU A 248 6.66 -7.67 7.73
N THR A 249 5.44 -8.21 7.86
CA THR A 249 5.07 -9.50 7.27
C THR A 249 5.09 -9.46 5.76
N LEU A 250 4.45 -8.47 5.13
CA LEU A 250 4.46 -8.32 3.67
C LEU A 250 5.88 -8.14 3.12
N THR A 251 6.74 -7.43 3.85
CA THR A 251 8.15 -7.27 3.47
C THR A 251 8.93 -8.57 3.59
N SER A 252 8.70 -9.33 4.66
CA SER A 252 9.33 -10.64 4.85
C SER A 252 8.96 -11.62 3.74
N LEU A 253 7.67 -11.72 3.42
CA LEU A 253 7.17 -12.54 2.33
C LEU A 253 7.77 -12.11 0.98
N GLY A 254 7.85 -10.80 0.71
CA GLY A 254 8.50 -10.27 -0.49
C GLY A 254 9.98 -10.65 -0.58
N PHE A 255 10.71 -10.63 0.53
CA PHE A 255 12.12 -11.03 0.57
C PHE A 255 12.32 -12.54 0.36
N ILE A 256 11.37 -13.35 0.83
CA ILE A 256 11.35 -14.80 0.61
C ILE A 256 11.07 -15.11 -0.87
N ILE A 257 10.08 -14.43 -1.48
CA ILE A 257 9.76 -14.55 -2.92
C ILE A 257 10.98 -14.14 -3.77
N ASP A 258 11.60 -13.01 -3.44
CA ASP A 258 12.81 -12.50 -4.11
C ASP A 258 14.08 -13.31 -3.79
N GLN A 259 14.00 -14.34 -2.94
CA GLN A 259 15.16 -15.19 -2.65
C GLN A 259 16.37 -14.38 -2.17
N ARG A 260 16.14 -13.42 -1.26
CA ARG A 260 17.21 -12.53 -0.74
C ARG A 260 17.96 -13.18 0.43
N PRO A 261 19.27 -12.95 0.56
CA PRO A 261 20.07 -13.50 1.67
C PRO A 261 19.61 -12.99 3.05
N SER A 262 19.04 -11.78 3.11
CA SER A 262 18.50 -11.18 4.33
C SER A 262 17.09 -11.65 4.69
N ALA A 263 16.45 -12.51 3.87
CA ALA A 263 15.08 -12.98 4.10
C ALA A 263 14.93 -13.69 5.45
N ALA A 264 15.88 -14.56 5.80
CA ALA A 264 15.81 -15.31 7.05
C ALA A 264 15.90 -14.43 8.30
N MET A 265 16.70 -13.36 8.26
CA MET A 265 16.79 -12.41 9.39
C MET A 265 15.47 -11.66 9.57
N LEU A 266 14.86 -11.23 8.47
CA LEU A 266 13.59 -10.52 8.48
C LEU A 266 12.44 -11.43 8.95
N GLU A 267 12.48 -12.70 8.57
CA GLU A 267 11.50 -13.69 8.99
C GLU A 267 11.59 -14.00 10.49
N MET A 268 12.80 -14.15 11.04
CA MET A 268 12.97 -14.29 12.48
C MET A 268 12.41 -13.08 13.24
N LEU A 269 12.70 -11.87 12.77
CA LEU A 269 12.15 -10.65 13.37
C LEU A 269 10.61 -10.65 13.31
N ARG A 270 10.03 -11.04 12.17
CA ARG A 270 8.58 -11.15 11.98
C ARG A 270 7.95 -12.12 12.98
N CYS A 271 8.51 -13.32 13.14
CA CYS A 271 7.99 -14.32 14.07
C CYS A 271 8.02 -13.84 15.52
N VAL A 272 9.13 -13.22 15.95
CA VAL A 272 9.27 -12.66 17.30
C VAL A 272 8.21 -11.57 17.54
N VAL A 273 8.05 -10.63 16.60
CA VAL A 273 7.04 -9.57 16.71
C VAL A 273 5.64 -10.17 16.77
N MET A 274 5.32 -11.18 15.97
CA MET A 274 4.02 -11.86 16.02
C MET A 274 3.76 -12.49 17.39
N MET A 275 4.71 -13.24 17.93
CA MET A 275 4.58 -13.86 19.26
C MET A 275 4.36 -12.82 20.35
N THR A 276 5.06 -11.68 20.29
CA THR A 276 4.83 -10.59 21.25
C THR A 276 3.42 -10.01 21.12
N LEU A 277 2.95 -9.73 19.91
CA LEU A 277 1.61 -9.16 19.67
C LEU A 277 0.48 -10.11 20.07
N GLN A 278 0.67 -11.42 19.91
CA GLN A 278 -0.25 -12.44 20.40
C GLN A 278 -0.26 -12.52 21.93
N ASN A 279 0.91 -12.46 22.57
CA ASN A 279 1.02 -12.49 24.03
C ASN A 279 0.33 -11.31 24.69
N PHE A 280 0.37 -10.12 24.08
CA PHE A 280 -0.36 -8.95 24.56
C PHE A 280 -1.86 -8.96 24.19
N GLY A 281 -2.36 -10.01 23.54
CA GLY A 281 -3.77 -10.16 23.16
C GLY A 281 -4.23 -9.18 22.07
N HIS A 282 -3.30 -8.49 21.42
CA HIS A 282 -3.62 -7.50 20.40
C HIS A 282 -4.01 -8.16 19.07
N VAL A 283 -3.40 -9.28 18.71
CA VAL A 283 -3.74 -10.00 17.46
C VAL A 283 -4.42 -11.32 17.82
N LYS A 284 -5.71 -11.44 17.50
CA LYS A 284 -6.40 -12.74 17.52
C LYS A 284 -6.15 -13.44 16.19
N SER A 285 -5.37 -14.51 16.21
CA SER A 285 -5.32 -15.41 15.06
C SER A 285 -6.66 -16.12 14.90
N PRO A 286 -7.18 -16.29 13.68
CA PRO A 286 -8.36 -17.12 13.43
C PRO A 286 -8.14 -18.58 13.86
N LEU A 287 -6.88 -19.04 13.96
CA LEU A 287 -6.49 -20.37 14.43
C LEU A 287 -5.34 -20.29 15.44
N PRO A 288 -5.60 -19.92 16.71
CA PRO A 288 -4.56 -19.74 17.72
C PRO A 288 -3.71 -21.00 17.95
N SER A 289 -4.34 -22.17 17.85
CA SER A 289 -3.72 -23.49 18.05
C SER A 289 -2.71 -23.89 16.97
N LEU A 290 -2.84 -23.38 15.74
CA LEU A 290 -1.95 -23.67 14.61
C LEU A 290 -0.86 -22.60 14.42
N THR A 291 -1.10 -21.39 14.92
CA THR A 291 -0.20 -20.26 14.67
C THR A 291 1.08 -20.35 15.47
N VAL A 292 1.00 -20.71 16.76
CA VAL A 292 2.19 -20.85 17.62
C VAL A 292 3.11 -21.99 17.14
N PRO A 293 2.61 -23.18 16.76
CA PRO A 293 3.45 -24.25 16.18
C PRO A 293 4.00 -23.93 14.79
N MET A 294 3.24 -23.27 13.91
CA MET A 294 3.73 -22.87 12.57
C MET A 294 4.88 -21.86 12.68
N GLU A 295 4.74 -20.86 13.55
CA GLU A 295 5.74 -19.82 13.74
C GLU A 295 6.97 -20.35 14.50
N GLY A 296 6.77 -21.20 15.52
CA GLY A 296 7.87 -21.90 16.21
C GLY A 296 8.63 -22.87 15.29
N GLY A 297 7.93 -23.59 14.40
CA GLY A 297 8.55 -24.44 13.40
C GLY A 297 9.32 -23.63 12.34
N SER A 298 8.77 -22.48 11.92
CA SER A 298 9.43 -21.59 10.96
C SER A 298 10.72 -20.98 11.50
N THR A 299 10.74 -20.50 12.75
CA THR A 299 11.95 -19.95 13.39
C THR A 299 13.06 -21.00 13.50
N ILE A 300 12.72 -22.25 13.82
CA ILE A 300 13.69 -23.36 13.86
C ILE A 300 14.17 -23.72 12.45
N LEU A 301 13.26 -23.86 11.47
CA LEU A 301 13.59 -24.17 10.09
C LEU A 301 14.46 -23.08 9.43
N TRP A 302 14.21 -21.80 9.73
CA TRP A 302 14.99 -20.69 9.18
C TRP A 302 16.29 -20.43 9.94
N SER A 303 16.35 -20.69 11.25
CA SER A 303 17.60 -20.68 12.01
C SER A 303 18.57 -21.76 11.50
N ILE A 304 18.05 -22.95 11.18
CA ILE A 304 18.82 -24.03 10.54
C ILE A 304 19.09 -23.70 9.05
N GLY A 305 18.12 -23.12 8.36
CA GLY A 305 18.19 -22.75 6.95
C GLY A 305 19.18 -21.62 6.62
N GLN A 306 19.46 -20.70 7.56
CA GLN A 306 20.50 -19.67 7.39
C GLN A 306 21.89 -20.28 7.10
N HIS A 307 22.16 -21.47 7.62
CA HIS A 307 23.42 -22.19 7.36
C HIS A 307 23.50 -22.76 5.93
N ILE A 308 22.35 -23.04 5.30
CA ILE A 308 22.27 -23.60 3.94
C ILE A 308 22.18 -22.47 2.91
N TRP A 309 21.50 -21.38 3.23
CA TRP A 309 21.26 -20.24 2.33
C TRP A 309 22.51 -19.36 2.12
N THR A 310 23.39 -19.27 3.10
CA THR A 310 24.67 -18.54 3.01
C THR A 310 25.71 -19.22 2.11
N HIS A 311 25.47 -20.48 1.69
CA HIS A 311 26.38 -21.24 0.82
C HIS A 311 25.93 -21.34 -0.64
N ARG A 312 24.84 -20.66 -1.05
CA ARG A 312 24.36 -20.61 -2.44
C ARG A 312 24.56 -19.27 -3.15
N SER A 313 25.29 -18.32 -2.55
CA SER A 313 25.68 -17.04 -3.17
C SER A 313 27.08 -17.09 -3.76
#